data_AF-A0A485AQR3-F1
#
_entry.id   AF-A0A485AQR3-F1
#
_cell.length_a   1.000
_cell.length_b   1.000
_cell.length_c   1.000
_cell.angle_alpha   90.00
_cell.angle_beta   90.00
_cell.angle_gamma   90.00
#
_symmetry.space_group_name_H-M   'P 1'
#
loop_
_entity.id
_entity.type
_entity.pdbx_description
1 polymer ?
#
loop_
_entity_poly.entity_id
_entity_poly.type
_entity_poly.pdbx_seq_one_letter_code
_entity_poly.pdbx_strand_id
1 'polypeptide(L)'
;MAQSAIMGQVFGTYLHGLFDSDAFTRALVNGLRERKGLTALDSDFHYAHYKAQQFDILAESMRQHIDIEKIYSIMREYQEP
;
A
#
# COMPACT_ATOMS: atom_id res chain seq x y z
N MET A 1 0.90 12.02 -19.72
CA MET A 1 1.38 13.26 -19.05
C MET A 1 1.09 13.10 -17.56
N ALA A 2 2.11 12.99 -16.70
CA ALA A 2 1.90 12.95 -15.26
C ALA A 2 1.71 14.38 -14.76
N GLN A 3 0.54 14.69 -14.20
CA GLN A 3 0.22 16.02 -13.68
C GLN A 3 0.38 15.97 -12.15
N SER A 4 1.36 16.71 -11.64
CA SER A 4 1.61 16.89 -10.21
C SER A 4 1.53 18.37 -9.86
N ALA A 5 0.87 18.71 -8.75
CA ALA A 5 0.77 20.08 -8.24
C ALA A 5 1.53 20.22 -6.92
N ILE A 6 2.32 21.29 -6.81
CA ILE A 6 3.01 21.70 -5.57
C ILE A 6 2.54 23.10 -5.17
N MET A 7 1.98 23.25 -3.98
CA MET A 7 1.63 24.56 -3.41
C MET A 7 2.04 24.60 -1.93
N GLY A 8 3.21 25.18 -1.66
CA GLY A 8 3.78 25.20 -0.31
C GLY A 8 4.11 23.80 0.19
N GLN A 9 3.34 23.31 1.17
CA GLN A 9 3.48 21.95 1.74
C GLN A 9 2.43 20.96 1.19
N VAL A 10 1.61 21.38 0.23
CA VAL A 10 0.57 20.54 -0.38
C VAL A 10 1.12 19.90 -1.64
N PHE A 11 1.04 18.56 -1.68
CA PHE A 11 1.41 17.74 -2.83
C PHE A 11 0.18 16.98 -3.31
N GLY A 12 -0.17 17.16 -4.58
CA GLY A 12 -1.22 16.40 -5.26
C GLY A 12 -0.65 15.68 -6.47
N THR A 13 -0.88 14.38 -6.59
CA THR A 13 -0.46 13.58 -7.75
C THR A 13 -1.59 12.66 -8.19
N TYR A 14 -1.80 12.56 -9.50
CA TYR A 14 -2.63 11.53 -10.12
C TYR A 14 -1.85 10.21 -10.33
N LEU A 15 -0.56 10.18 -9.97
CA LEU A 15 0.24 8.97 -10.06
C LEU A 15 -0.10 8.03 -8.88
N HIS A 16 -0.87 6.99 -9.16
CA HIS A 16 -1.06 5.88 -8.23
C HIS A 16 0.29 5.22 -7.90
N GLY A 17 0.53 4.92 -6.62
CA GLY A 17 1.75 4.25 -6.16
C GLY A 17 2.94 5.14 -5.81
N LEU A 18 2.88 6.47 -6.04
CA LEU A 18 3.98 7.37 -5.65
C LEU A 18 4.26 7.32 -4.15
N PHE A 19 3.21 7.27 -3.33
CA PHE A 19 3.31 7.16 -1.87
C PHE A 19 3.60 5.72 -1.37
N ASP A 20 3.51 4.72 -2.25
CA ASP A 20 3.90 3.34 -1.93
C ASP A 20 5.42 3.11 -2.14
N SER A 21 6.12 4.07 -2.74
CA SER A 21 7.58 4.03 -2.90
C SER A 21 8.28 4.38 -1.60
N ASP A 22 9.01 3.40 -1.05
CA ASP A 22 9.79 3.55 0.19
C ASP A 22 10.74 4.76 0.12
N ALA A 23 11.45 4.91 -1.01
CA ALA A 23 12.40 6.00 -1.19
C ALA A 23 11.70 7.37 -1.20
N PHE A 24 10.59 7.50 -1.91
CA PHE A 24 9.86 8.77 -2.01
C PHE A 24 9.24 9.15 -0.66
N THR A 25 8.50 8.22 -0.04
CA THR A 25 7.84 8.46 1.24
C THR A 25 8.86 8.72 2.34
N ARG A 26 10.02 8.03 2.32
CA ARG A 26 11.11 8.29 3.27
C ARG A 26 11.72 9.67 3.09
N ALA A 27 12.02 10.08 1.86
CA ALA A 27 12.55 11.41 1.58
C ALA A 27 11.55 12.50 1.99
N LEU A 28 10.26 12.31 1.71
CA LEU A 28 9.20 13.24 2.10
C LEU A 28 9.11 13.38 3.63
N VAL A 29 9.07 12.27 4.36
CA VAL A 29 8.97 12.28 5.83
C VAL A 29 10.24 12.87 6.46
N ASN A 30 11.43 12.51 5.99
CA ASN A 30 12.68 13.05 6.52
C ASN A 30 12.80 14.56 6.25
N GLY A 31 12.38 15.04 5.08
CA GLY A 31 12.30 16.48 4.80
C GLY A 31 11.34 17.22 5.75
N LEU A 32 10.24 16.61 6.17
CA LEU A 32 9.35 17.18 7.20
C LEU A 32 9.97 17.12 8.60
N ARG A 33 10.75 16.08 8.92
CA ARG A 33 11.44 15.92 10.20
C ARG A 33 12.54 16.97 10.38
N GLU A 34 13.36 17.19 9.37
CA GLU A 34 14.43 18.20 9.37
C GLU A 34 13.85 19.61 9.61
N ARG A 35 12.74 19.95 8.94
CA ARG A 35 12.03 21.22 9.15
C ARG A 35 11.51 21.39 10.59
N LYS A 36 11.26 20.30 11.30
CA LYS A 36 10.84 20.28 12.70
C LYS A 36 12.02 20.12 13.68
N GLY A 37 13.26 20.11 13.21
CA GLY A 37 14.45 19.88 14.04
C GLY A 37 14.61 18.45 14.53
N LEU A 38 13.96 17.48 13.88
CA LEU A 38 14.03 16.06 14.22
C LEU A 38 15.03 15.35 13.31
N THR A 39 15.82 14.44 13.87
CA THR A 39 16.80 13.62 13.13
C THR A 39 16.11 12.76 12.07
N ALA A 40 16.73 12.61 10.90
CA ALA A 40 16.27 11.67 9.87
C ALA A 40 16.16 10.23 10.40
N LEU A 41 15.30 9.43 9.78
CA LEU A 41 15.16 8.02 10.08
C LEU A 41 15.83 7.17 8.96
N ASP A 42 16.38 6.00 9.31
CA ASP A 42 17.14 5.09 8.40
C ASP A 42 16.27 4.16 7.56
N SER A 43 16.59 3.95 6.28
CA SER A 43 15.66 3.39 5.30
C SER A 43 15.55 1.85 5.25
N ASP A 44 15.66 1.14 6.37
CA ASP A 44 15.67 -0.35 6.36
C ASP A 44 14.28 -0.99 6.21
N PHE A 45 13.23 -0.18 6.07
CA PHE A 45 11.86 -0.67 5.92
C PHE A 45 11.47 -0.81 4.45
N HIS A 46 11.10 -2.03 4.06
CA HIS A 46 10.61 -2.37 2.72
C HIS A 46 9.08 -2.53 2.73
N TYR A 47 8.35 -1.45 2.46
CA TYR A 47 6.88 -1.44 2.55
C TYR A 47 6.24 -2.43 1.58
N ALA A 48 6.80 -2.58 0.38
CA ALA A 48 6.28 -3.54 -0.61
C ALA A 48 6.31 -4.98 -0.07
N HIS A 49 7.43 -5.37 0.55
CA HIS A 49 7.57 -6.70 1.16
C HIS A 49 6.63 -6.85 2.35
N TYR A 50 6.60 -5.86 3.25
CA TYR A 50 5.67 -5.85 4.39
C TYR A 50 4.21 -6.01 3.95
N LYS A 51 3.78 -5.25 2.93
CA LYS A 51 2.42 -5.29 2.37
C LYS A 51 2.09 -6.67 1.80
N ALA A 52 3.01 -7.29 1.07
CA ALA A 52 2.84 -8.65 0.56
C ALA A 52 2.65 -9.66 1.70
N GLN A 53 3.49 -9.60 2.74
CA GLN A 53 3.35 -10.47 3.91
C GLN A 53 1.99 -10.31 4.62
N GLN A 54 1.46 -9.07 4.71
CA GLN A 54 0.13 -8.85 5.28
C GLN A 54 -0.98 -9.47 4.43
N PHE A 55 -0.86 -9.45 3.10
CA PHE A 55 -1.80 -10.14 2.23
C PHE A 55 -1.75 -11.66 2.40
N ASP A 56 -0.55 -12.23 2.56
CA ASP A 56 -0.39 -13.67 2.80
C ASP A 56 -1.04 -14.09 4.12
N ILE A 57 -0.83 -13.32 5.19
CA ILE A 57 -1.45 -13.54 6.51
C ILE A 57 -2.98 -13.47 6.39
N LEU A 58 -3.50 -12.46 5.70
CA LEU A 58 -4.94 -12.30 5.51
C LEU A 58 -5.52 -13.47 4.70
N ALA A 59 -4.88 -13.84 3.59
CA ALA A 59 -5.32 -14.95 2.76
C ALA A 59 -5.30 -16.28 3.51
N GLU A 60 -4.31 -16.49 4.38
CA GLU A 60 -4.24 -17.66 5.25
C GLU A 60 -5.38 -17.70 6.26
N SER A 61 -5.63 -16.57 6.94
CA SER A 61 -6.76 -16.44 7.85
C SER A 61 -8.10 -16.72 7.15
N MET A 62 -8.28 -16.21 5.93
CA MET A 62 -9.47 -16.48 5.12
C MET A 62 -9.62 -17.98 4.82
N ARG A 63 -8.56 -18.65 4.36
CA ARG A 63 -8.59 -20.11 4.08
C ARG A 63 -8.95 -20.96 5.29
N GLN A 64 -8.57 -20.53 6.49
CA GLN A 64 -8.85 -21.25 7.73
C GLN A 64 -10.30 -21.10 8.20
N HIS A 65 -10.96 -19.98 7.90
CA HIS A 65 -12.27 -19.65 8.45
C HIS A 65 -13.41 -19.64 7.42
N ILE A 66 -13.07 -19.69 6.14
CA ILE A 66 -14.03 -19.64 5.03
C ILE A 66 -13.90 -20.93 4.23
N ASP A 67 -15.03 -21.55 3.93
CA ASP A 67 -15.10 -22.67 2.98
C ASP A 67 -14.97 -22.14 1.55
N ILE A 68 -13.72 -21.92 1.14
CA ILE A 68 -13.36 -21.38 -0.17
C ILE A 68 -13.83 -22.31 -1.29
N GLU A 69 -13.77 -23.63 -1.07
CA GLU A 69 -14.23 -24.62 -2.06
C GLU A 69 -15.73 -24.50 -2.32
N LYS A 70 -16.53 -24.32 -1.27
CA LYS A 70 -17.96 -24.08 -1.40
C LYS A 70 -18.28 -22.78 -2.13
N ILE A 71 -17.54 -21.69 -1.83
CA ILE A 71 -17.69 -20.43 -2.58
C ILE A 71 -17.42 -20.66 -4.07
N TYR A 72 -16.33 -21.34 -4.40
CA TYR A 72 -16.02 -21.64 -5.80
C TYR A 72 -17.05 -22.55 -6.46
N SER A 73 -17.64 -23.51 -5.73
CA SER A 73 -18.74 -24.32 -6.25
C SER A 73 -19.94 -23.46 -6.62
N ILE A 74 -20.38 -22.60 -5.69
CA ILE A 74 -21.50 -21.68 -5.92
C ILE A 74 -21.22 -20.76 -7.11
N MET A 75 -20.01 -20.21 -7.22
CA MET A 75 -19.62 -19.35 -8.34
C MET A 75 -19.67 -20.07 -9.70
N ARG A 76 -19.32 -21.37 -9.74
CA ARG A 76 -19.37 -22.17 -10.98
C ARG A 76 -20.79 -22.61 -11.34
N GLU A 77 -21.60 -22.90 -10.33
CA GLU A 77 -23.00 -23.33 -10.51
C GLU A 77 -23.93 -22.15 -10.85
N TYR A 78 -23.49 -20.92 -10.55
CA TYR A 78 -24.22 -19.72 -10.90
C TYR A 78 -24.29 -19.53 -12.43
N GLN A 79 -25.51 -19.62 -12.96
CA GLN A 79 -25.85 -19.10 -14.29
C GLN A 79 -26.66 -17.82 -14.11
N GLU A 80 -26.25 -16.75 -14.79
CA GLU A 80 -27.07 -15.53 -14.88
C GLU A 80 -28.41 -15.86 -15.56
N PRO A 81 -29.53 -15.31 -15.08
CA PRO A 81 -30.85 -15.46 -15.72
C PRO A 81 -30.94 -14.75 -17.07
#